data_AF-A0A0F9SLY3-F1
#
_entry.id   AF-A0A0F9SLY3-F1
#
_cell.length_a   1.000
_cell.length_b   1.000
_cell.length_c   1.000
_cell.angle_alpha   90.00
_cell.angle_beta   90.00
_cell.angle_gamma   90.00
#
_symmetry.space_group_name_H-M   'P 1'
#
loop_
_entity.id
_entity.type
_entity.pdbx_description
1 polymer ?
#
loop_
_entity_poly.entity_id
_entity_poly.type
_entity_poly.pdbx_seq_one_letter_code
_entity_poly.pdbx_strand_id
1 'polypeptide(L)'
;MSKNLRNRKVVGEETHYQCSKCKEYKPITDFFKSKILIDGIRYWCKKCDMKIMTKTKDNPNTAKYMRTYWKKKRKKEPWYAYWDSSKRRCIDKSSKYFKKGIKHYLTVDQARKLWERDKAFLLKRPSIHRINNKGDYTFENCAFIELSENSRLGRKG
;
A
#
# COMPACT_ATOMS: atom_id res chain seq x y z
N MET A 1 34.58 -17.16 -3.05
CA MET A 1 34.05 -15.80 -2.74
C MET A 1 33.92 -15.68 -1.22
N SER A 2 34.72 -14.81 -0.59
CA SER A 2 34.67 -14.60 0.86
C SER A 2 33.30 -14.04 1.25
N LYS A 3 32.48 -14.86 1.92
CA LYS A 3 31.23 -14.40 2.51
C LYS A 3 31.64 -13.45 3.65
N ASN A 4 31.39 -12.15 3.49
CA ASN A 4 31.65 -11.13 4.51
C ASN A 4 30.86 -11.44 5.78
N LEU A 5 31.43 -12.31 6.62
CA LEU A 5 30.98 -12.58 7.97
C LEU A 5 31.14 -11.29 8.76
N ARG A 6 30.08 -10.88 9.47
CA ARG A 6 30.16 -9.75 10.38
C ARG A 6 31.18 -9.99 11.48
N ASN A 7 31.85 -8.92 11.87
CA ASN A 7 32.57 -8.88 13.14
C ASN A 7 31.61 -9.23 14.27
N ARG A 8 31.90 -10.32 14.96
CA ARG A 8 31.17 -10.80 16.14
C ARG A 8 32.15 -11.06 17.28
N LYS A 9 31.69 -10.92 18.51
CA LYS A 9 32.44 -11.31 19.72
C LYS A 9 31.51 -11.97 20.72
N VAL A 10 32.04 -12.84 21.56
CA VAL A 10 31.28 -13.45 22.65
C VAL A 10 31.45 -12.59 23.90
N VAL A 11 30.35 -12.26 24.58
CA VAL A 11 30.33 -11.52 25.85
C VAL A 11 29.50 -12.34 26.83
N GLY A 12 30.15 -12.97 27.82
CA GLY A 12 29.51 -14.00 28.64
C GLY A 12 29.12 -15.21 27.77
N GLU A 13 27.83 -15.57 27.79
CA GLU A 13 27.28 -16.66 26.97
C GLU A 13 26.63 -16.17 25.66
N GLU A 14 26.60 -14.85 25.41
CA GLU A 14 25.90 -14.28 24.26
C GLU A 14 26.83 -13.83 23.13
N THR A 15 26.46 -14.19 21.89
CA THR A 15 27.13 -13.67 20.69
C THR A 15 26.64 -12.27 20.37
N HIS A 16 27.57 -11.32 20.36
CA HIS A 16 27.34 -9.93 20.01
C HIS A 16 27.87 -9.62 18.61
N TYR A 17 27.10 -8.88 17.82
CA TYR A 17 27.44 -8.47 16.46
C TYR A 17 27.76 -6.97 16.41
N GLN A 18 28.77 -6.60 15.62
CA GLN A 18 29.11 -5.20 15.43
C GLN A 18 28.13 -4.51 14.48
N CYS A 19 27.52 -3.42 14.92
CA CYS A 19 26.76 -2.53 14.06
C CYS A 19 27.72 -1.79 13.11
N SER A 20 27.54 -1.90 11.79
CA SER A 20 28.45 -1.24 10.85
C SER A 20 28.30 0.29 10.82
N LYS A 21 27.23 0.83 11.42
CA LYS A 21 26.96 2.29 11.52
C LYS A 21 27.53 2.93 12.77
N CYS A 22 27.16 2.46 13.97
CA CYS A 22 27.65 3.03 15.24
C CYS A 22 28.88 2.31 15.80
N LYS A 23 29.33 1.22 15.16
CA LYS A 23 30.53 0.43 15.52
C LYS A 23 30.49 -0.27 16.88
N GLU A 24 29.39 -0.14 17.64
CA GLU A 24 29.15 -0.89 18.87
C GLU A 24 28.80 -2.37 18.61
N TYR A 25 29.24 -3.24 19.52
CA TYR A 25 28.84 -4.65 19.59
C TYR A 25 27.56 -4.79 20.41
N LYS A 26 26.55 -5.48 19.86
CA LYS A 26 25.22 -5.61 20.47
C LYS A 26 24.68 -7.03 20.32
N PRO A 27 23.78 -7.48 21.22
CA PRO A 27 23.16 -8.80 21.08
C PRO A 27 22.29 -8.87 19.82
N ILE A 28 22.02 -10.09 19.34
CA ILE A 28 21.19 -10.33 18.14
C ILE A 28 19.80 -9.67 18.24
N THR A 29 19.27 -9.58 19.47
CA THR A 29 17.98 -8.95 19.80
C THR A 29 17.94 -7.46 19.49
N ASP A 30 19.09 -6.80 19.38
CA ASP A 30 19.24 -5.39 19.05
C ASP A 30 19.31 -5.11 17.54
N PHE A 31 19.16 -6.15 16.71
CA PHE A 31 19.09 -6.05 15.25
C PHE A 31 17.72 -6.51 14.72
N PHE A 32 17.36 -6.04 13.52
CA PHE A 32 16.18 -6.56 12.82
C PHE A 32 16.50 -7.89 12.12
N LYS A 33 15.55 -8.83 12.16
CA LYS A 33 15.64 -10.10 11.42
C LYS A 33 15.63 -9.84 9.90
N SER A 34 16.37 -10.62 9.15
CA SER A 34 16.43 -10.60 7.69
C SER A 34 16.39 -12.01 7.14
N LYS A 35 15.50 -12.27 6.18
CA LYS A 35 15.40 -13.57 5.49
C LYS A 35 16.41 -13.72 4.34
N ILE A 36 17.08 -12.64 3.95
CA ILE A 36 17.95 -12.58 2.77
C ILE A 36 19.43 -12.67 3.17
N LEU A 37 19.77 -12.23 4.38
CA LEU A 37 21.16 -12.16 4.84
C LEU A 37 21.58 -13.47 5.51
N ILE A 38 22.85 -13.84 5.32
CA ILE A 38 23.43 -15.09 5.83
C ILE A 38 23.31 -15.18 7.36
N ASP A 39 23.61 -14.10 8.07
CA ASP A 39 23.53 -14.06 9.54
C ASP A 39 22.08 -13.94 10.07
N GLY A 40 21.08 -13.90 9.19
CA GLY A 40 19.67 -13.76 9.59
C GLY A 40 19.31 -12.39 10.19
N ILE A 41 20.24 -11.43 10.21
CA ILE A 41 20.07 -10.09 10.80
C ILE A 41 20.61 -8.97 9.91
N ARG A 42 20.09 -7.76 10.07
CA ARG A 42 20.56 -6.56 9.34
C ARG A 42 21.92 -6.03 9.82
N TYR A 43 22.75 -5.59 8.88
CA TYR A 43 23.37 -4.24 8.81
C TYR A 43 23.57 -3.44 10.11
N TRP A 44 22.48 -2.82 10.55
CA TRP A 44 22.53 -1.80 11.57
C TRP A 44 21.68 -2.24 12.75
N CYS A 45 22.06 -1.79 13.94
CA CYS A 45 21.22 -2.01 15.11
C CYS A 45 19.89 -1.27 14.92
N LYS A 46 18.85 -1.71 15.61
CA LYS A 46 17.49 -1.14 15.54
C LYS A 46 17.51 0.38 15.67
N LYS A 47 18.31 0.92 16.60
CA LYS A 47 18.46 2.38 16.81
C LYS A 47 18.99 3.09 15.55
N CYS A 48 20.02 2.55 14.90
CA CYS A 48 20.60 3.12 13.69
C CYS A 48 19.67 2.96 12.47
N ASP A 49 19.04 1.79 12.31
CA ASP A 49 18.03 1.56 11.26
C ASP A 49 16.86 2.54 11.39
N MET A 50 16.30 2.69 12.61
CA MET A 50 15.17 3.59 12.86
C MET A 50 15.48 5.04 12.52
N LYS A 51 16.68 5.55 12.83
CA LYS A 51 17.11 6.92 12.47
C LYS A 51 17.10 7.17 10.95
N ILE A 52 17.27 6.14 10.13
CA ILE A 52 17.23 6.24 8.67
C ILE A 52 15.79 6.09 8.18
N MET A 53 15.03 5.17 8.78
CA MET A 53 13.60 5.00 8.45
C MET A 53 12.77 6.24 8.78
N THR A 54 13.10 7.00 9.83
CA THR A 54 12.43 8.28 10.13
C THR A 54 12.78 9.34 9.09
N LYS A 55 14.07 9.53 8.79
CA LYS A 55 14.53 10.50 7.77
C LYS A 55 13.96 10.25 6.38
N THR A 56 13.73 9.00 6.00
CA THR A 56 13.16 8.65 4.69
C THR A 56 11.66 8.91 4.58
N LYS A 57 10.91 8.89 5.70
CA LYS A 57 9.50 9.29 5.74
C LYS A 57 9.34 10.78 5.49
N ASP A 58 10.24 11.59 6.03
CA ASP A 58 10.23 13.05 5.90
C ASP A 58 10.98 13.54 4.65
N ASN A 59 11.51 12.63 3.82
CA ASN A 59 12.25 13.00 2.63
C ASN A 59 11.27 13.49 1.53
N PRO A 60 11.29 14.79 1.18
CA PRO A 60 10.38 15.34 0.17
C PRO A 60 10.60 14.72 -1.21
N ASN A 61 11.79 14.17 -1.49
CA ASN A 61 12.07 13.46 -2.74
C ASN A 61 11.29 12.14 -2.82
N THR A 62 11.08 11.43 -1.70
CA THR A 62 10.23 10.23 -1.66
C THR A 62 8.77 10.60 -1.97
N ALA A 63 8.25 11.68 -1.37
CA ALA A 63 6.90 12.16 -1.63
C ALA A 63 6.72 12.65 -3.09
N LYS A 64 7.71 13.39 -3.62
CA LYS A 64 7.75 13.86 -5.02
C LYS A 64 7.80 12.68 -6.00
N TYR A 65 8.64 11.69 -5.73
CA TYR A 65 8.72 10.45 -6.50
C TYR A 65 7.37 9.73 -6.53
N MET A 66 6.76 9.50 -5.34
CA MET A 66 5.47 8.83 -5.23
C MET A 66 4.37 9.59 -5.98
N ARG A 67 4.31 10.92 -5.85
CA ARG A 67 3.35 11.76 -6.58
C ARG A 67 3.50 11.58 -8.09
N THR A 68 4.73 11.55 -8.58
CA THR A 68 5.04 11.38 -10.01
C THR A 68 4.69 9.98 -10.49
N TYR A 69 5.05 8.95 -9.72
CA TYR A 69 4.69 7.56 -9.99
C TYR A 69 3.17 7.39 -10.10
N TRP A 70 2.42 7.88 -9.11
CA TRP A 70 0.95 7.81 -9.13
C TRP A 70 0.33 8.62 -10.26
N LYS A 71 0.89 9.79 -10.62
CA LYS A 71 0.44 10.57 -11.78
C LYS A 71 0.59 9.78 -13.08
N LYS A 72 1.75 9.16 -13.30
CA LYS A 72 2.00 8.31 -14.49
C LYS A 72 1.09 7.08 -14.50
N LYS A 73 0.94 6.41 -13.36
CA LYS A 73 0.09 5.23 -13.21
C LYS A 73 -1.38 5.54 -13.49
N ARG A 74 -1.93 6.63 -12.94
CA ARG A 74 -3.31 7.07 -13.21
C ARG A 74 -3.57 7.40 -14.67
N LYS A 75 -2.56 7.90 -15.39
CA LYS A 75 -2.67 8.16 -16.84
C LYS A 75 -2.71 6.87 -17.65
N LYS A 76 -1.90 5.88 -17.27
CA LYS A 76 -1.81 4.58 -17.96
C LYS A 76 -2.97 3.64 -17.63
N GLU A 77 -3.41 3.64 -16.37
CA GLU A 77 -4.36 2.69 -15.79
C GLU A 77 -5.39 3.43 -14.94
N PRO A 78 -6.27 4.27 -15.55
CA PRO A 78 -7.19 5.13 -14.81
C PRO A 78 -8.14 4.33 -13.91
N TRP A 79 -8.62 3.17 -14.38
CA TRP A 79 -9.51 2.27 -13.62
C TRP A 79 -8.94 1.85 -12.27
N TYR A 80 -7.61 1.72 -12.14
CA TYR A 80 -6.95 1.31 -10.89
C TYR A 80 -7.25 2.30 -9.76
N ALA A 81 -7.25 3.60 -10.05
CA ALA A 81 -7.49 4.62 -9.02
C ALA A 81 -8.92 4.55 -8.46
N TYR A 82 -9.89 4.24 -9.32
CA TYR A 82 -11.29 4.08 -8.92
C TYR A 82 -11.51 2.76 -8.18
N TRP A 83 -10.86 1.68 -8.64
CA TRP A 83 -10.84 0.41 -7.93
C TRP A 83 -10.25 0.56 -6.52
N ASP A 84 -9.06 1.17 -6.38
CA ASP A 84 -8.41 1.40 -5.09
C ASP A 84 -9.31 2.24 -4.16
N SER A 85 -9.93 3.30 -4.70
CA SER A 85 -10.85 4.13 -3.92
C SER A 85 -12.09 3.36 -3.46
N SER A 86 -12.66 2.50 -4.31
CA SER A 86 -13.78 1.62 -3.94
C SER A 86 -13.40 0.60 -2.86
N LYS A 87 -12.21 0.01 -2.97
CA LYS A 87 -11.65 -0.90 -1.96
C LYS A 87 -11.41 -0.19 -0.64
N ARG A 88 -10.79 1.01 -0.66
CA ARG A 88 -10.50 1.80 0.53
C ARG A 88 -11.75 2.06 1.37
N ARG A 89 -12.86 2.41 0.70
CA ARG A 89 -14.18 2.62 1.34
C ARG A 89 -14.64 1.41 2.15
N CYS A 90 -14.30 0.19 1.73
CA CYS A 90 -14.75 -1.05 2.38
C CYS A 90 -13.80 -1.53 3.49
N ILE A 91 -12.57 -0.99 3.59
CA ILE A 91 -11.59 -1.37 4.62
C ILE A 91 -11.41 -0.29 5.70
N ASP A 92 -11.71 0.97 5.38
CA ASP A 92 -11.62 2.07 6.32
C ASP A 92 -12.76 2.00 7.34
N LYS A 93 -12.43 1.77 8.61
CA LYS A 93 -13.40 1.64 9.71
C LYS A 93 -14.27 2.88 9.89
N SER A 94 -13.80 4.06 9.49
CA SER A 94 -14.55 5.31 9.58
C SER A 94 -15.64 5.42 8.49
N SER A 95 -15.46 4.71 7.38
CA SER A 95 -16.31 4.79 6.20
C SER A 95 -17.71 4.22 6.44
N LYS A 96 -18.73 4.88 5.88
CA LYS A 96 -20.12 4.39 5.89
C LYS A 96 -20.27 3.00 5.26
N TYR A 97 -19.40 2.65 4.30
CA TYR A 97 -19.46 1.36 3.60
C TYR A 97 -18.99 0.23 4.52
N PHE A 98 -17.88 0.44 5.23
CA PHE A 98 -17.39 -0.49 6.25
C PHE A 98 -18.43 -0.70 7.35
N LYS A 99 -19.00 0.39 7.90
CA LYS A 99 -20.03 0.32 8.95
C LYS A 99 -21.30 -0.42 8.51
N LYS A 100 -21.64 -0.34 7.22
CA LYS A 100 -22.76 -1.08 6.60
C LYS A 100 -22.40 -2.53 6.22
N GLY A 101 -21.18 -2.99 6.51
CA GLY A 101 -20.74 -4.36 6.20
C GLY A 101 -20.42 -4.62 4.73
N ILE A 102 -20.43 -3.59 3.88
CA ILE A 102 -20.21 -3.71 2.43
C ILE A 102 -18.81 -4.23 2.15
N LYS A 103 -18.74 -5.30 1.36
CA LYS A 103 -17.51 -5.98 0.95
C LYS A 103 -17.08 -5.56 -0.46
N HIS A 104 -15.81 -5.83 -0.74
CA HIS A 104 -15.19 -5.52 -2.02
C HIS A 104 -14.69 -6.80 -2.69
N TYR A 105 -15.49 -7.33 -3.62
CA TYR A 105 -15.20 -8.54 -4.39
C TYR A 105 -14.76 -8.24 -5.83
N LEU A 106 -14.88 -6.98 -6.26
CA LEU A 106 -14.43 -6.52 -7.56
C LEU A 106 -12.91 -6.63 -7.65
N THR A 107 -12.39 -7.43 -8.58
CA THR A 107 -10.94 -7.54 -8.85
C THR A 107 -10.43 -6.36 -9.69
N VAL A 108 -9.11 -6.18 -9.74
CA VAL A 108 -8.48 -5.13 -10.58
C VAL A 108 -8.81 -5.34 -12.06
N ASP A 109 -8.77 -6.59 -12.54
CA ASP A 109 -9.09 -6.93 -13.92
C ASP A 109 -10.56 -6.73 -14.24
N GLN A 110 -11.47 -7.03 -13.30
CA GLN A 110 -12.88 -6.70 -13.46
C GLN A 110 -13.09 -5.19 -13.52
N ALA A 111 -12.39 -4.38 -12.72
CA ALA A 111 -12.46 -2.92 -12.83
C ALA A 111 -11.96 -2.40 -14.18
N ARG A 112 -10.92 -3.03 -14.77
CA ARG A 112 -10.49 -2.75 -16.14
C ARG A 112 -11.58 -3.10 -17.15
N LYS A 113 -12.20 -4.28 -17.02
CA LYS A 113 -13.32 -4.69 -17.89
C LYS A 113 -14.51 -3.74 -17.77
N LEU A 114 -14.85 -3.28 -16.56
CA LEU A 114 -15.89 -2.26 -16.33
C LEU A 114 -15.57 -0.95 -17.04
N TRP A 115 -14.32 -0.50 -16.95
CA TRP A 115 -13.87 0.74 -17.60
C TRP A 115 -14.15 0.73 -19.11
N GLU A 116 -13.86 -0.40 -19.77
CA GLU A 116 -14.15 -0.59 -21.20
C GLU A 116 -15.66 -0.77 -21.46
N ARG A 117 -16.33 -1.65 -20.72
CA ARG A 117 -17.76 -1.97 -20.86
C ARG A 117 -18.62 -0.71 -20.79
N ASP A 118 -18.36 0.13 -19.79
CA ASP A 118 -19.14 1.32 -19.49
C ASP A 118 -18.63 2.56 -20.23
N LYS A 119 -17.64 2.39 -21.12
CA LYS A 119 -16.97 3.48 -21.86
C LYS A 119 -16.55 4.63 -20.95
N ALA A 120 -15.97 4.28 -19.79
CA ALA A 120 -15.65 5.24 -18.74
C ALA A 120 -14.63 6.31 -19.16
N PHE A 121 -13.86 6.05 -20.22
CA PHE A 121 -12.96 7.00 -20.85
C PHE A 121 -13.69 8.16 -21.57
N LEU A 122 -14.99 8.02 -21.87
CA LEU A 122 -15.82 9.10 -22.41
C LEU A 122 -16.41 10.00 -21.30
N LEU A 123 -16.33 9.57 -20.04
CA LEU A 123 -16.88 10.31 -18.92
C LEU A 123 -15.95 11.46 -18.53
N LYS A 124 -16.52 12.62 -18.23
CA LYS A 124 -15.80 13.79 -17.73
C LYS A 124 -15.23 13.54 -16.34
N ARG A 125 -16.02 12.93 -15.45
CA ARG A 125 -15.61 12.57 -14.08
C ARG A 125 -16.14 11.17 -13.72
N PRO A 126 -15.48 10.10 -14.19
CA PRO A 126 -15.93 8.75 -13.93
C PRO A 126 -16.00 8.43 -12.43
N SER A 127 -16.94 7.56 -12.06
CA SER A 127 -17.13 7.09 -10.68
C SER A 127 -17.71 5.68 -10.68
N ILE A 128 -17.19 4.79 -9.82
CA ILE A 128 -17.78 3.45 -9.62
C ILE A 128 -19.03 3.59 -8.73
N HIS A 129 -20.16 3.31 -9.34
CA HIS A 129 -21.47 3.24 -8.71
C HIS A 129 -21.87 1.78 -8.46
N ARG A 130 -22.51 1.52 -7.31
CA ARG A 130 -23.13 0.23 -7.02
C ARG A 130 -24.59 0.30 -7.42
N ILE A 131 -24.99 -0.49 -8.42
CA ILE A 131 -26.34 -0.47 -9.00
C ILE A 131 -27.38 -0.76 -7.91
N ASN A 132 -27.15 -1.82 -7.12
CA ASN A 132 -27.80 -2.06 -5.85
C ASN A 132 -26.96 -1.46 -4.72
N ASN A 133 -27.44 -0.36 -4.13
CA ASN A 133 -26.79 0.36 -3.04
C ASN A 133 -26.59 -0.47 -1.75
N LYS A 134 -27.41 -1.52 -1.54
CA LYS A 134 -27.29 -2.44 -0.40
C LYS A 134 -26.31 -3.59 -0.68
N GLY A 135 -26.01 -3.86 -1.95
CA GLY A 135 -25.12 -4.94 -2.37
C GLY A 135 -23.62 -4.59 -2.32
N ASP A 136 -22.78 -5.61 -2.46
CA ASP A 136 -21.32 -5.48 -2.44
C ASP A 136 -20.75 -4.96 -3.76
N TYR A 137 -19.47 -4.59 -3.77
CA TYR A 137 -18.78 -4.32 -5.04
C TYR A 137 -18.49 -5.65 -5.73
N THR A 138 -19.31 -6.02 -6.71
CA THR A 138 -19.08 -7.13 -7.65
C THR A 138 -19.05 -6.60 -9.08
N PHE A 139 -18.66 -7.43 -10.05
CA PHE A 139 -18.63 -7.01 -11.45
C PHE A 139 -20.04 -6.71 -12.01
N GLU A 140 -21.04 -7.46 -11.53
CA GLU A 140 -22.44 -7.38 -11.92
C GLU A 140 -23.14 -6.19 -11.24
N ASN A 141 -22.74 -5.89 -9.99
CA ASN A 141 -23.35 -4.83 -9.20
C ASN A 141 -22.64 -3.47 -9.37
N CYS A 142 -21.63 -3.35 -10.23
CA CYS A 142 -20.88 -2.11 -10.41
C CYS A 142 -20.95 -1.60 -11.84
N ALA A 143 -21.00 -0.27 -11.97
CA ALA A 143 -20.85 0.42 -13.24
C ALA A 143 -20.07 1.72 -13.06
N PHE A 144 -19.31 2.11 -14.07
CA PHE A 144 -18.82 3.48 -14.19
C PHE A 144 -19.92 4.39 -14.72
N ILE A 145 -20.18 5.46 -13.99
CA ILE A 145 -21.09 6.53 -14.38
C ILE A 145 -20.45 7.89 -14.05
N GLU A 146 -21.05 8.98 -14.54
CA GLU A 146 -20.63 10.32 -14.14
C GLU A 146 -20.75 10.52 -12.62
N LEU A 147 -19.80 11.23 -12.03
CA LEU A 147 -19.80 11.53 -10.59
C LEU A 147 -21.04 12.32 -10.16
N SER A 148 -21.53 13.23 -11.00
CA SER A 148 -22.77 13.97 -10.75
C SER A 148 -23.97 13.03 -10.62
N GLU A 149 -24.05 12.04 -11.51
CA GLU A 149 -25.10 11.03 -11.52
C GLU A 149 -24.99 10.09 -10.31
N ASN A 150 -23.78 9.61 -9.99
CA ASN A 150 -23.55 8.79 -8.80
C ASN A 150 -23.96 9.53 -7.51
N SER A 151 -23.67 10.83 -7.43
CA SER A 151 -24.05 11.67 -6.30
C SER A 151 -25.57 11.85 -6.22
N ARG A 152 -26.25 12.01 -7.36
CA ARG A 152 -27.70 12.12 -7.44
C ARG A 152 -28.39 10.83 -6.97
N LEU A 153 -27.92 9.68 -7.44
CA LEU A 153 -28.45 8.37 -7.05
C LEU A 153 -28.16 8.04 -5.57
N GLY A 154 -27.00 8.45 -5.07
CA GLY A 154 -26.61 8.25 -3.68
C GLY A 154 -27.36 9.10 -2.65
N ARG A 155 -28.15 10.09 -3.08
CA ARG A 155 -29.07 10.87 -2.22
C ARG A 155 -30.46 10.22 -2.12
N LYS A 156 -30.82 9.32 -3.04
CA LYS A 156 -32.16 8.73 -3.14
C LYS A 156 -32.32 7.41 -2.39
N GLY A 157 -31.26 6.84 -1.81
CA GLY A 157 -31.30 5.58 -1.06
C GLY A 157 -30.36 5.56 0.13
#